data_AF-A0A1H4GBV7-F1
#
_entry.id   AF-A0A1H4GBV7-F1
#
_cell.length_a   1.000
_cell.length_b   1.000
_cell.length_c   1.000
_cell.angle_alpha   90.00
_cell.angle_beta   90.00
_cell.angle_gamma   90.00
#
_symmetry.space_group_name_H-M   'P 1'
#
loop_
_entity.id
_entity.type
_entity.pdbx_description
1 polymer ?
#
loop_
_entity_poly.entity_id
_entity_poly.type
_entity_poly.pdbx_seq_one_letter_code
_entity_poly.pdbx_strand_id
1 'polypeptide(L)'
;MHTKITRSGGRRYLQLVEGYRDDAGKVRHRVIANLGRIEDLTPEKLDPLISGLNRVLGRAENTASHLTHEPAQSYGDVFALHELWKDLGFDRALSRALRSG
;
A
#
# COMPACT_ATOMS: atom_id res chain seq x y z
N MET A 1 -7.12 -21.33 -7.52
CA MET A 1 -5.88 -21.12 -8.30
C MET A 1 -4.99 -20.15 -7.54
N HIS A 2 -3.66 -20.24 -7.66
CA HIS A 2 -2.71 -19.27 -7.09
C HIS A 2 -1.51 -19.08 -8.01
N THR A 3 -0.75 -18.01 -7.83
CA THR A 3 0.51 -17.81 -8.54
C THR A 3 1.67 -18.42 -7.75
N LYS A 4 2.64 -19.01 -8.45
CA LYS A 4 3.90 -19.50 -7.84
C LYS A 4 5.09 -19.04 -8.66
N ILE A 5 6.24 -18.92 -8.00
CA ILE A 5 7.51 -18.60 -8.65
C ILE A 5 8.34 -19.88 -8.77
N THR A 6 8.83 -20.19 -9.97
CA THR A 6 9.70 -21.35 -10.23
C THR A 6 11.04 -20.92 -10.79
N ARG A 7 12.09 -21.69 -10.49
CA ARG A 7 13.46 -21.45 -10.99
C ARG A 7 13.82 -22.51 -12.03
N SER A 8 14.40 -22.10 -13.14
CA SER A 8 14.94 -23.01 -14.17
C SER A 8 16.07 -22.32 -14.93
N GLY A 9 17.22 -22.99 -15.09
CA GLY A 9 18.37 -22.46 -15.86
C GLY A 9 18.85 -21.08 -15.39
N GLY A 10 18.85 -20.83 -14.07
CA GLY A 10 19.22 -19.52 -13.50
C GLY A 10 18.18 -18.41 -13.63
N ARG A 11 17.02 -18.67 -14.24
CA ARG A 11 15.93 -17.71 -14.45
C ARG A 11 14.74 -17.99 -13.55
N ARG A 12 13.93 -16.97 -13.27
CA ARG A 12 12.70 -17.09 -12.48
C ARG A 12 11.48 -16.85 -13.34
N TYR A 13 10.47 -17.69 -13.18
CA TYR A 13 9.22 -17.64 -13.93
C TYR A 13 8.02 -17.55 -13.01
N LEU A 14 7.03 -16.76 -13.40
CA LEU A 14 5.74 -16.69 -12.72
C LEU A 14 4.77 -17.67 -13.39
N GLN A 15 4.16 -18.56 -12.60
CA GLN A 15 3.20 -19.55 -13.09
C GLN A 15 1.87 -19.42 -12.37
N LEU A 16 0.77 -19.57 -13.11
CA LEU A 16 -0.56 -19.80 -12.54
C LEU A 16 -0.77 -21.29 -12.34
N VAL A 17 -1.13 -21.69 -11.12
CA VAL A 17 -1.38 -23.08 -10.77
C VAL A 17 -2.76 -23.28 -10.17
N GLU A 18 -3.29 -24.47 -10.38
CA GLU A 18 -4.56 -24.91 -9.82
C GLU A 18 -4.36 -26.20 -9.03
N GLY A 19 -5.06 -26.30 -7.90
CA GLY A 19 -5.17 -27.56 -7.16
C GLY A 19 -6.32 -28.40 -7.73
N TYR A 20 -6.09 -29.69 -7.93
CA TYR A 20 -7.09 -30.67 -8.34
C TYR A 20 -6.94 -31.95 -7.51
N ARG A 21 -7.96 -32.82 -7.51
CA ARG A 21 -7.85 -34.17 -6.96
C ARG A 21 -7.67 -35.14 -8.11
N ASP A 22 -6.70 -36.05 -7.98
CA ASP A 22 -6.56 -37.16 -8.93
C ASP A 22 -7.58 -38.27 -8.66
N ASP A 23 -7.57 -39.29 -9.51
CA ASP A 23 -8.51 -40.43 -9.43
C ASP A 23 -8.36 -41.23 -8.13
N ALA A 24 -7.23 -41.10 -7.42
CA ALA A 24 -6.99 -41.70 -6.11
C ALA A 24 -7.41 -40.77 -4.94
N GLY A 25 -8.02 -39.62 -5.24
CA GLY A 25 -8.47 -38.64 -4.25
C GLY A 25 -7.37 -37.76 -3.67
N LYS A 26 -6.11 -37.86 -4.15
CA LYS A 26 -4.98 -37.09 -3.64
C LYS A 26 -4.97 -35.69 -4.23
N VAL A 27 -4.75 -34.69 -3.38
CA VAL A 27 -4.60 -33.29 -3.81
C VAL A 27 -3.28 -33.12 -4.54
N ARG A 28 -3.35 -32.62 -5.77
CA ARG A 28 -2.22 -32.32 -6.65
C ARG A 28 -2.34 -30.92 -7.21
N HIS A 29 -1.22 -30.37 -7.69
CA HIS A 29 -1.19 -29.10 -8.39
C HIS A 29 -0.80 -29.30 -9.85
N ARG A 30 -1.47 -28.60 -10.76
CA ARG A 30 -1.08 -28.50 -12.17
C ARG A 30 -0.81 -27.06 -12.55
N VAL A 31 0.11 -26.87 -13.49
CA VAL A 31 0.37 -25.55 -14.10
C VAL A 31 -0.70 -25.28 -15.14
N ILE A 32 -1.41 -24.18 -14.99
CA ILE A 32 -2.46 -23.72 -15.91
C ILE A 32 -1.85 -22.80 -16.97
N ALA A 33 -0.95 -21.91 -16.55
CA ALA A 33 -0.26 -21.01 -17.46
C ALA A 33 1.13 -20.64 -16.93
N ASN A 34 2.07 -20.40 -17.84
CA ASN A 34 3.33 -19.73 -17.54
C ASN A 34 3.20 -18.28 -18.01
N LEU A 35 3.26 -17.34 -17.07
CA LEU A 35 3.11 -15.90 -17.34
C LEU A 35 4.42 -15.27 -17.83
N GLY A 36 5.51 -16.04 -17.89
CA GLY A 36 6.81 -15.59 -18.39
C GLY A 36 7.82 -15.37 -17.28
N ARG A 37 8.95 -14.77 -17.65
CA ARG A 37 10.05 -14.49 -16.72
C ARG A 37 9.70 -13.30 -15.85
N ILE A 38 10.02 -13.39 -14.56
CA ILE A 38 9.75 -12.30 -13.61
C ILE A 38 10.45 -11.01 -14.03
N GLU A 39 11.66 -11.13 -14.58
CA GLU A 39 12.43 -9.98 -15.05
C GLU A 39 11.76 -9.24 -16.21
N ASP A 40 10.89 -9.92 -16.98
CA ASP A 40 10.21 -9.36 -18.15
C ASP A 40 8.78 -8.88 -17.82
N LEU A 41 8.31 -9.09 -16.58
CA LEU A 41 6.98 -8.73 -16.10
C LEU A 41 6.99 -7.31 -15.52
N THR A 42 6.85 -6.32 -16.40
CA THR A 42 6.78 -4.91 -16.05
C THR A 42 5.33 -4.50 -15.69
N PRO A 43 5.13 -3.36 -15.01
CA PRO A 43 3.79 -2.84 -14.72
C PRO A 43 2.90 -2.75 -15.95
N GLU A 44 3.44 -2.29 -17.09
CA GLU A 44 2.69 -2.13 -18.34
C GLU A 44 2.11 -3.45 -18.88
N LYS A 45 2.72 -4.59 -18.54
CA LYS A 45 2.22 -5.93 -18.91
C LYS A 45 1.26 -6.49 -17.88
N LEU A 46 1.48 -6.22 -16.59
CA LEU A 46 0.68 -6.77 -15.50
C LEU A 46 -0.60 -5.97 -15.25
N ASP A 47 -0.57 -4.65 -15.39
CA ASP A 47 -1.70 -3.77 -15.12
C ASP A 47 -2.93 -4.08 -15.97
N PRO A 48 -2.82 -4.35 -17.30
CA PRO A 48 -3.97 -4.78 -18.09
C PRO A 48 -4.55 -6.12 -17.62
N LEU A 49 -3.70 -7.08 -17.24
CA LEU A 49 -4.13 -8.39 -16.73
C LEU A 49 -4.89 -8.22 -15.41
N ILE A 50 -4.32 -7.45 -14.47
CA ILE A 50 -4.94 -7.22 -13.17
C ILE A 50 -6.25 -6.44 -13.34
N SER A 51 -6.28 -5.43 -14.20
CA SER A 51 -7.49 -4.66 -14.50
C SER A 51 -8.58 -5.52 -15.13
N GLY A 52 -8.22 -6.43 -16.04
CA GLY A 52 -9.15 -7.40 -16.63
C GLY A 52 -9.74 -8.34 -15.58
N LEU A 53 -8.92 -8.86 -14.66
CA LEU A 53 -9.40 -9.70 -13.55
C LEU A 53 -10.32 -8.93 -12.59
N ASN A 54 -9.96 -7.70 -12.24
CA ASN A 54 -10.80 -6.84 -11.38
C ASN A 54 -12.14 -6.52 -12.04
N ARG A 55 -12.15 -6.23 -13.34
CA ARG A 55 -13.37 -6.00 -14.11
C ARG A 55 -14.31 -7.20 -14.07
N VAL A 56 -13.79 -8.42 -14.23
CA VAL A 56 -14.59 -9.65 -14.13
C VAL A 56 -15.20 -9.83 -12.73
N LEU A 57 -14.50 -9.41 -11.70
CA LEU A 57 -14.98 -9.45 -10.31
C LEU A 57 -15.90 -8.27 -9.94
N GLY A 58 -16.22 -7.38 -10.88
CA GLY A 58 -17.00 -6.17 -10.62
C GLY A 58 -16.28 -5.14 -9.73
N ARG A 59 -14.94 -5.24 -9.60
CA ARG A 59 -14.12 -4.29 -8.86
C ARG A 59 -13.76 -3.13 -9.79
N ALA A 60 -14.20 -1.93 -9.43
CA ALA A 60 -14.06 -0.75 -10.27
C ALA A 60 -12.59 -0.37 -10.53
N GLU A 61 -11.70 -0.55 -9.54
CA GLU A 61 -10.27 -0.29 -9.69
C GLU A 61 -9.42 -1.28 -8.88
N ASN A 62 -8.17 -1.44 -9.31
CA ASN A 62 -7.16 -2.22 -8.61
C ASN A 62 -6.81 -1.50 -7.29
N THR A 63 -7.11 -2.14 -6.15
CA THR A 63 -6.87 -1.58 -4.80
C THR A 63 -5.38 -1.57 -4.41
N ALA A 64 -4.48 -1.37 -5.37
CA ALA A 64 -3.16 -0.84 -5.07
C ALA A 64 -3.36 0.63 -4.70
N SER A 65 -3.90 0.88 -3.51
CA SER A 65 -4.26 2.22 -3.06
C SER A 65 -3.04 3.11 -3.15
N HIS A 66 -3.12 4.16 -3.97
CA HIS A 66 -2.18 5.26 -3.92
C HIS A 66 -2.26 5.83 -2.50
N LEU A 67 -1.17 5.72 -1.74
CA LEU A 67 -1.05 6.34 -0.42
C LEU A 67 -1.16 7.86 -0.60
N THR A 68 -2.36 8.39 -0.42
CA THR A 68 -2.61 9.83 -0.38
C THR A 68 -2.30 10.32 1.02
N HIS A 69 -1.22 11.09 1.15
CA HIS A 69 -0.92 11.80 2.37
C HIS A 69 -1.83 13.03 2.44
N GLU A 70 -2.82 13.03 3.33
CA GLU A 70 -3.57 14.25 3.62
C GLU A 70 -2.65 15.22 4.37
N PRO A 71 -2.69 16.53 4.06
CA PRO A 71 -1.97 17.52 4.85
C PRO A 71 -2.54 17.54 6.27
N ALA A 72 -1.74 17.14 7.25
CA ALA A 72 -2.10 17.31 8.65
C ALA A 72 -2.15 18.81 8.98
N GLN A 73 -3.12 19.23 9.79
CA GLN A 73 -3.20 20.60 10.27
C GLN A 73 -1.94 20.90 11.11
N SER A 74 -1.19 21.96 10.77
CA SER A 74 0.06 22.34 11.45
C SER A 74 -0.22 22.96 12.82
N TYR A 75 -0.68 22.14 13.76
CA TYR A 75 -0.86 22.54 15.16
C TYR A 75 0.46 22.66 15.93
N GLY A 76 1.55 22.12 15.39
CA GLY A 76 2.87 22.14 16.02
C GLY A 76 3.39 23.56 16.24
N ASP A 77 3.29 24.43 15.23
CA ASP A 77 3.81 25.80 15.29
C ASP A 77 3.03 26.65 16.31
N VAL A 78 1.71 26.50 16.34
CA VAL A 78 0.82 27.18 17.29
C VAL A 78 1.12 26.72 18.72
N PHE A 79 1.27 25.41 18.92
CA PHE A 79 1.59 24.86 20.23
C PHE A 79 2.98 25.30 20.71
N ALA A 80 3.99 25.27 19.83
CA ALA A 80 5.35 25.71 20.15
C ALA A 80 5.36 27.20 20.55
N LEU A 81 4.67 28.07 19.81
CA LEU A 81 4.58 29.49 20.14
C LEU A 81 3.85 29.70 21.48
N HIS A 82 2.78 28.94 21.74
CA HIS A 82 2.03 29.03 23.00
C HIS A 82 2.87 28.64 24.21
N GLU A 83 3.64 27.55 24.12
CA GLU A 83 4.52 27.14 25.21
C GLU A 83 5.68 28.12 25.41
N LEU A 84 6.28 28.63 24.32
CA LEU A 84 7.29 29.69 24.42
C LEU A 84 6.74 30.96 25.07
N TRP A 85 5.51 31.36 24.75
CA TRP A 85 4.86 32.53 25.34
C TRP A 85 4.66 32.39 26.86
N LYS A 86 4.24 31.20 27.30
CA LYS A 86 4.13 30.86 28.73
C LYS A 86 5.48 30.84 29.42
N ASP A 87 6.48 30.19 28.82
CA ASP A 87 7.84 30.05 29.39
C ASP A 87 8.52 31.41 29.54
N LEU A 88 8.33 32.32 28.58
CA LEU A 88 8.80 33.70 28.65
C LEU A 88 8.00 34.55 29.64
N GLY A 89 6.87 34.04 30.15
CA GLY A 89 6.06 34.70 31.17
C GLY A 89 5.26 35.89 30.65
N PHE A 90 5.04 36.00 29.34
CA PHE A 90 4.31 37.13 28.74
C PHE A 90 2.86 37.22 29.23
N ASP A 91 2.21 36.09 29.49
CA ASP A 91 0.87 36.05 30.10
C ASP A 91 0.82 36.82 31.42
N ARG A 92 1.84 36.63 32.27
CA ARG A 92 1.92 37.26 33.59
C ARG A 92 2.27 38.73 33.47
N ALA A 93 3.21 39.07 32.58
CA ALA A 93 3.61 40.46 32.34
C ALA A 93 2.44 41.29 31.82
N LEU A 94 1.69 40.79 30.84
CA LEU A 94 0.54 41.47 30.26
C LEU A 94 -0.63 41.55 31.25
N SER A 95 -0.94 40.46 31.95
CA SER A 95 -1.99 40.45 32.98
C SER A 95 -1.72 41.44 34.10
N ARG A 96 -0.45 41.64 34.47
CA ARG A 96 -0.06 42.64 35.47
C ARG A 96 -0.17 44.06 34.93
N ALA A 97 0.27 44.31 33.71
CA ALA A 97 0.18 45.63 33.07
C ALA A 97 -1.27 46.09 32.89
N LEU A 98 -2.18 45.17 32.53
CA LEU A 98 -3.60 45.47 32.34
C LEU A 98 -4.38 45.64 33.66
N ARG A 99 -3.86 45.16 34.79
CA ARG A 99 -4.44 45.37 36.13
C ARG A 99 -3.97 46.65 36.83
N SER A 100 -2.93 47.29 36.29
CA SER A 100 -2.36 48.54 36.82
C SER A 100 -2.91 49.80 36.15
N GLY A 101 -4.03 49.69 35.43
CA GLY A 101 -4.79 50.80 34.84
C GLY A 101 -6.12 51.02 35.53
#